data_AF-A0A4S5BHE9-F1
#
_entry.id   AF-A0A4S5BHE9-F1
#
_cell.length_a   1.000
_cell.length_b   1.000
_cell.length_c   1.000
_cell.angle_alpha   90.00
_cell.angle_beta   90.00
_cell.angle_gamma   90.00
#
_symmetry.space_group_name_H-M   'P 1'
#
loop_
_entity.id
_entity.type
_entity.pdbx_description
1 polymer ?
#
loop_
_entity_poly.entity_id
_entity_poly.type
_entity_poly.pdbx_seq_one_letter_code
_entity_poly.pdbx_strand_id
1 'polypeptide(L)' 'MTARGDDRKLMHWIASHGYTVVRATTGHWKVYDNGVLLTATSGTPSDWRSRHNFIKTLRRRSCQTP' A
#
# COMPACT_ATOMS: atom_id res chain seq x y z
N MET A 1 -5.34 -5.29 19.11
CA MET A 1 -5.27 -4.70 17.76
C MET A 1 -4.42 -5.62 16.90
N THR A 2 -5.02 -6.65 16.30
CA THR A 2 -4.32 -7.63 15.47
C THR A 2 -4.12 -7.07 14.07
N ALA A 3 -2.87 -6.99 13.64
CA ALA A 3 -2.41 -6.27 12.47
C ALA A 3 -3.05 -6.67 11.12
N ARG A 4 -3.82 -7.77 11.03
CA ARG A 4 -4.58 -8.17 9.83
C ARG A 4 -5.68 -7.17 9.41
N GLY A 5 -6.30 -6.45 10.35
CA GLY A 5 -7.39 -5.53 10.05
C GLY A 5 -6.91 -4.15 9.55
N ASP A 6 -5.69 -3.79 9.91
CA ASP A 6 -5.12 -2.47 9.67
C ASP A 6 -4.72 -2.27 8.21
N ASP A 7 -4.11 -3.29 7.60
CA ASP A 7 -3.66 -3.22 6.21
C ASP A 7 -4.83 -3.15 5.24
N ARG A 8 -5.93 -3.87 5.49
CA ARG A 8 -7.13 -3.80 4.65
C ARG A 8 -7.77 -2.41 4.69
N LYS A 9 -7.83 -1.77 5.87
CA LYS A 9 -8.31 -0.39 6.01
C LYS A 9 -7.40 0.59 5.27
N LEU A 10 -6.08 0.43 5.42
CA LEU A 10 -5.09 1.23 4.70
C LEU A 10 -5.26 1.10 3.18
N MET A 11 -5.38 -0.13 2.66
CA MET A 11 -5.58 -0.38 1.24
C MET A 11 -6.90 0.21 0.73
N HIS A 12 -7.99 0.12 1.49
CA HIS A 12 -9.25 0.78 1.15
C HIS A 12 -9.13 2.30 1.11
N TRP A 13 -8.42 2.90 2.08
CA TRP A 13 -8.19 4.34 2.10
C TRP A 13 -7.33 4.78 0.91
N ILE A 14 -6.30 4.01 0.55
CA ILE A 14 -5.47 4.30 -0.64
C ILE A 14 -6.31 4.19 -1.92
N ALA A 15 -7.14 3.15 -2.03
CA ALA A 15 -8.05 3.00 -3.17
C ALA A 15 -9.05 4.17 -3.28
N SER A 16 -9.54 4.70 -2.15
CA SER A 16 -10.45 5.85 -2.16
C SER A 16 -9.78 7.16 -2.61
N HIS A 17 -8.45 7.23 -2.67
CA HIS A 17 -7.69 8.39 -3.13
C HIS A 17 -7.31 8.31 -4.62
N GLY A 18 -7.91 7.38 -5.38
CA GLY A 18 -7.71 7.25 -6.83
C GLY A 18 -6.58 6.30 -7.24
N TYR A 19 -5.91 5.65 -6.27
CA TYR A 19 -4.92 4.63 -6.57
C TYR A 19 -5.56 3.28 -6.87
N THR A 20 -4.98 2.53 -7.80
CA THR A 20 -5.44 1.17 -8.09
C THR A 20 -4.71 0.19 -7.17
N VAL A 21 -5.46 -0.52 -6.32
CA VAL A 21 -4.91 -1.48 -5.35
C VAL A 21 -5.27 -2.91 -5.76
N VAL A 22 -4.27 -3.76 -5.96
CA VAL A 22 -4.44 -5.15 -6.39
C VAL A 22 -3.80 -6.09 -5.38
N ARG A 23 -4.52 -7.14 -4.99
CA ARG A 23 -3.97 -8.22 -4.16
C ARG A 23 -3.45 -9.34 -5.05
N ALA A 24 -2.16 -9.66 -4.95
CA ALA A 24 -1.56 -10.80 -5.61
C ALA A 24 -1.99 -12.12 -4.94
N THR A 25 -1.91 -13.21 -5.71
CA THR A 25 -2.17 -14.59 -5.22
C THR A 25 -1.27 -14.98 -4.05
N THR A 26 -0.04 -14.46 -4.02
CA THR A 26 0.92 -14.63 -2.91
C THR A 26 0.56 -13.82 -1.66
N GLY A 27 -0.53 -13.05 -1.67
CA GLY A 27 -1.00 -12.26 -0.54
C GLY A 27 -0.35 -10.88 -0.39
N HIS A 28 0.51 -10.49 -1.32
CA HIS A 28 1.07 -9.14 -1.39
C HIS A 28 0.07 -8.15 -2.00
N TRP A 29 0.11 -6.91 -1.53
CA TRP A 29 -0.63 -5.79 -2.11
C TRP A 29 0.26 -5.01 -3.05
N LYS A 30 -0.26 -4.68 -4.22
CA LYS A 30 0.39 -3.82 -5.22
C LYS A 30 -0.47 -2.58 -5.39
N VAL A 31 0.15 -1.41 -5.36
CA VAL A 31 -0.52 -0.13 -5.56
C VAL A 31 0.01 0.51 -6.83
N TYR A 32 -0.91 0.95 -7.67
CA TYR A 32 -0.64 1.59 -8.96
C TYR A 32 -1.24 2.99 -8.97
N ASP A 33 -0.57 3.88 -9.69
CA ASP A 33 -1.04 5.23 -10.02
C ASP A 33 -1.05 5.36 -11.53
N ASN A 34 -2.21 5.62 -12.14
CA ASN A 34 -2.34 5.78 -13.59
C ASN A 34 -1.69 4.65 -14.42
N GLY A 35 -1.76 3.41 -13.94
CA GLY A 35 -1.16 2.23 -14.59
C GLY A 35 0.31 1.97 -14.26
N VAL A 36 0.99 2.88 -13.55
CA VAL A 36 2.38 2.72 -13.11
C VAL A 36 2.42 2.08 -11.72
N LEU A 37 3.18 0.99 -11.57
CA LEU A 37 3.38 0.36 -10.26
C LEU A 37 4.15 1.32 -9.34
N LEU A 38 3.51 1.76 -8.26
CA LEU A 38 4.14 2.62 -7.26
C LEU A 38 5.01 1.84 -6.31
N THR A 39 4.40 0.85 -5.67
CA THR A 39 4.98 0.13 -4.56
C THR A 39 4.15 -1.12 -4.27
N ALA A 40 4.76 -2.08 -3.62
CA ALA A 40 4.11 -3.28 -3.15
C ALA A 40 4.46 -3.50 -1.69
N THR A 41 3.52 -4.04 -0.91
CA THR A 41 3.74 -4.45 0.47
C THR A 41 3.24 -5.87 0.68
N SER A 42 3.91 -6.63 1.53
CA SER A 42 3.40 -7.92 1.97
C SER A 42 2.09 -7.72 2.74
N GLY A 43 1.09 -8.59 2.52
CA GLY A 43 -0.13 -8.62 3.33
C GLY A 43 0.06 -9.36 4.66
N THR A 44 1.29 -9.71 5.01
CA THR A 44 1.65 -10.35 6.27
C THR A 44 1.94 -9.27 7.33
N PRO A 45 1.22 -9.31 8.47
CA PRO A 45 1.38 -8.32 9.53
C PRO A 45 2.78 -8.30 10.18
N SER A 46 3.54 -9.39 10.06
CA SER A 46 4.90 -9.50 10.62
C SER A 46 5.95 -8.75 9.79
N ASP A 47 5.64 -8.33 8.56
CA ASP A 47 6.58 -7.65 7.68
C ASP A 47 6.54 -6.12 7.88
N TRP A 48 6.98 -5.69 9.06
CA TRP A 48 7.01 -4.27 9.42
C TRP A 48 7.89 -3.43 8.48
N ARG A 49 9.01 -4.00 7.98
CA ARG A 49 9.93 -3.29 7.08
C ARG A 49 9.27 -2.94 5.75
N SER A 50 8.56 -3.88 5.11
CA SER A 50 7.86 -3.59 3.85
C SER A 50 6.77 -2.55 4.05
N ARG A 51 6.01 -2.63 5.16
CA ARG A 51 5.00 -1.62 5.49
C ARG A 51 5.61 -0.23 5.72
N HIS A 52 6.74 -0.15 6.43
CA HIS A 52 7.42 1.11 6.67
C HIS A 52 7.93 1.74 5.36
N ASN A 53 8.57 0.94 4.49
CA ASN A 53 9.05 1.39 3.19
C ASN A 53 7.91 1.81 2.26
N PHE A 54 6.78 1.10 2.31
CA PHE A 54 5.57 1.42 1.59
C PHE A 54 5.02 2.80 2.00
N ILE A 55 4.81 3.03 3.30
CA ILE A 55 4.30 4.33 3.82
C ILE A 55 5.27 5.46 3.47
N LYS A 56 6.60 5.22 3.59
CA LYS A 56 7.62 6.22 3.23
C LYS A 56 7.57 6.58 1.74
N THR A 57 7.40 5.59 0.87
CA THR A 57 7.27 5.80 -0.59
C THR A 57 5.99 6.57 -0.92
N LEU A 58 4.87 6.18 -0.30
CA LEU A 58 3.59 6.86 -0.48
C LEU A 58 3.66 8.33 -0.03
N ARG A 59 4.20 8.59 1.17
CA ARG A 59 4.38 9.94 1.72
C ARG A 59 5.22 10.83 0.82
N ARG A 60 6.33 10.31 0.30
CA ARG A 60 7.21 11.06 -0.62
C ARG A 60 6.48 11.51 -1.88
N ARG A 61 5.62 10.67 -2.43
CA ARG A 61 4.84 11.00 -3.64
C ARG A 61 3.69 11.97 -3.35
N SER A 62 2.97 11.80 -2.24
CA SER A 62 1.93 12.77 -1.86
C SER A 62 2.48 14.18 -1.64
N CYS A 63 3.74 14.30 -1.20
CA CYS A 63 4.43 15.60 -1.07
C CYS A 63 5.06 16.11 -2.38
N GLN A 64 5.06 15.31 -3.45
CA GLN A 64 5.55 15.70 -4.78
C GLN A 64 4.42 16.04 -5.76
N THR A 65 3.16 15.97 -5.33
CA THR A 65 2.04 16.52 -6.09
C THR A 65 2.21 18.05 -6.17
N PRO A 66 2.28 18.65 -7.38
CA PRO A 66 2.49 20.09 -7.56
C PRO A 66 1.35 20.95 -7.01
#